data_AF-A0A1Y4U2V9-F1
#
_entry.id   AF-A0A1Y4U2V9-F1
#
_cell.length_a   1.000
_cell.length_b   1.000
_cell.length_c   1.000
_cell.angle_alpha   90.00
_cell.angle_beta   90.00
_cell.angle_gamma   90.00
#
_symmetry.space_group_name_H-M   'P 1'
#
loop_
_entity.id
_entity.type
_entity.pdbx_description
1 polymer ?
#
loop_
_entity_poly.entity_id
_entity_poly.type
_entity_poly.pdbx_seq_one_letter_code
_entity_poly.pdbx_strand_id
1 'polypeptide(L)' 'MTTEKLMDIRGKNGQKTEHFTGIGVNNVDNRIKMIYGMDYGINIVSQENEGTKITILLPLRD' A
#
# COMPACT_ATOMS: atom_id res chain seq x y z
N MET A 1 -16.36 -4.71 -0.02
CA MET A 1 -15.99 -3.27 -0.03
C MET A 1 -16.37 -2.90 -1.43
N THR A 2 -17.22 -1.91 -1.62
CA THR A 2 -17.65 -1.56 -2.98
C THR A 2 -16.43 -1.18 -3.83
N THR A 3 -16.49 -1.52 -5.11
CA THR A 3 -15.44 -1.32 -6.12
C THR A 3 -14.93 0.13 -6.16
N GLU A 4 -15.74 1.09 -5.72
CA GLU A 4 -15.37 2.50 -5.54
C GLU A 4 -14.26 2.73 -4.50
N LYS A 5 -14.32 2.07 -3.33
CA LYS A 5 -13.29 2.26 -2.28
C LYS A 5 -11.91 1.72 -2.68
N LEU A 6 -11.88 0.78 -3.63
CA LEU A 6 -10.63 0.24 -4.20
C LEU A 6 -9.94 1.23 -5.16
N MET A 7 -10.69 2.11 -5.82
CA MET A 7 -10.13 3.13 -6.71
C MET A 7 -9.55 4.33 -5.94
N ASP A 8 -10.03 4.59 -4.72
CA ASP A 8 -9.60 5.71 -3.88
C ASP A 8 -8.16 5.55 -3.37
N ILE A 9 -7.71 4.30 -3.17
CA ILE A 9 -6.34 3.97 -2.76
C ILE A 9 -5.30 4.38 -3.84
N ARG A 10 -5.72 4.55 -5.11
CA ARG A 10 -4.83 4.87 -6.24
C ARG A 10 -4.61 6.36 -6.50
N GLY A 11 -5.04 7.24 -5.60
CA GLY A 11 -4.55 8.62 -5.57
C GLY A 11 -5.12 9.56 -6.64
N LYS A 12 -6.43 9.48 -6.93
CA LYS A 12 -7.15 10.51 -7.68
C LYS A 12 -8.50 10.83 -7.06
N ASN A 13 -8.51 11.30 -5.81
CA ASN A 13 -9.31 12.44 -5.34
C ASN A 13 -9.15 12.55 -3.83
N GLY A 14 -8.85 13.76 -3.36
CA GLY A 14 -8.51 14.02 -1.96
C GLY A 14 -9.72 13.95 -1.02
N GLN A 15 -10.00 12.78 -0.47
CA GLN A 15 -10.82 12.67 0.74
C GLN A 15 -10.01 12.04 1.87
N LYS A 16 -9.64 12.90 2.81
CA LYS A 16 -8.89 12.62 4.03
C LYS A 16 -9.74 11.76 4.98
N THR A 17 -9.42 10.47 5.10
CA THR A 17 -9.79 9.71 6.30
C THR A 17 -8.69 9.91 7.35
N GLU A 18 -9.02 10.66 8.39
CA GLU A 18 -8.10 11.34 9.31
C GLU A 18 -7.26 10.46 10.28
N HIS A 19 -7.01 9.18 9.99
CA HIS A 19 -6.10 8.37 10.83
C HIS A 19 -5.06 7.53 10.09
N PHE A 20 -5.15 7.40 8.77
CA PHE A 20 -4.13 6.75 7.95
C PHE A 20 -3.93 7.58 6.70
N THR A 21 -3.06 8.58 6.76
CA THR A 21 -2.79 9.50 5.64
C THR A 21 -2.19 8.81 4.41
N GLY A 22 -2.03 7.47 4.42
CA GLY A 22 -1.31 6.72 3.37
C GLY A 22 0.18 7.07 3.26
N ILE A 23 0.64 8.09 3.99
CA ILE A 23 2.02 8.61 3.95
C ILE A 23 2.99 7.54 4.42
N GLY A 24 2.66 6.84 5.52
CA GLY A 24 3.55 5.82 6.09
C GLY A 24 3.81 4.68 5.11
N VAL A 25 2.75 4.07 4.58
CA VAL A 25 2.87 2.93 3.66
C VAL A 25 3.54 3.33 2.36
N ASN A 26 3.17 4.48 1.76
CA ASN A 26 3.84 4.97 0.56
C ASN A 26 5.32 5.28 0.79
N ASN A 27 5.69 5.84 1.95
CA ASN A 27 7.09 6.10 2.27
C ASN A 27 7.88 4.80 2.39
N VAL A 28 7.32 3.77 3.03
CA VAL A 28 7.98 2.46 3.12
C VAL A 28 8.10 1.81 1.75
N ASP A 29 7.03 1.77 0.96
CA ASP A 29 7.04 1.19 -0.39
C ASP A 29 8.04 1.91 -1.32
N ASN A 30 8.02 3.25 -1.33
CA ASN A 30 8.97 4.05 -2.11
C ASN A 30 10.41 3.77 -1.69
N ARG A 31 10.69 3.68 -0.39
CA ARG A 31 12.04 3.37 0.10
C ARG A 31 12.49 1.98 -0.31
N ILE A 32 11.62 0.97 -0.19
CA ILE A 32 11.94 -0.40 -0.61
C ILE A 32 12.29 -0.41 -2.11
N LYS A 33 11.47 0.23 -2.94
CA LYS A 33 11.69 0.33 -4.39
C LYS A 33 12.97 1.08 -4.75
N MET A 34 13.26 2.18 -4.04
CA MET A 34 14.49 2.95 -4.23
C MET A 34 15.75 2.16 -3.87
N ILE A 35 15.68 1.30 -2.85
CA ILE A 35 16.85 0.55 -2.35
C ILE A 35 17.06 -0.74 -3.12
N TYR A 36 16.00 -1.49 -3.43
CA TYR A 36 16.08 -2.85 -3.95
C TYR A 36 15.59 -2.99 -5.40
N GLY A 37 15.00 -1.95 -5.98
CA GLY A 37 14.42 -1.97 -7.32
C GLY A 37 12.90 -2.13 -7.31
N MET A 38 12.29 -1.86 -8.46
CA MET A 38 10.83 -1.80 -8.62
C MET A 38 10.11 -3.15 -8.47
N ASP A 39 10.85 -4.25 -8.48
CA ASP A 39 10.33 -5.60 -8.28
C ASP A 39 10.02 -5.91 -6.80
N TYR A 40 10.47 -5.04 -5.88
CA TYR A 40 10.25 -5.15 -4.44
C TYR A 40 9.27 -4.07 -3.96
N GLY A 41 8.67 -4.26 -2.79
CA GLY A 41 7.74 -3.27 -2.23
C GLY A 41 6.63 -3.85 -1.38
N ILE A 42 5.54 -3.10 -1.29
CA ILE A 42 4.35 -3.46 -0.53
C ILE A 42 3.18 -3.74 -1.47
N ASN A 43 2.50 -4.87 -1.27
CA ASN A 43 1.23 -5.19 -1.88
C ASN A 43 0.11 -5.19 -0.82
N ILE A 44 -1.02 -4.55 -1.13
CA ILE A 44 -2.16 -4.43 -0.22
C ILE A 44 -3.41 -4.98 -0.91
N VAL A 45 -4.03 -5.96 -0.26
CA VAL A 45 -5.30 -6.54 -0.69
C VAL A 45 -6.28 -6.40 0.46
N SER A 46 -7.41 -5.75 0.24
CA SER A 46 -8.44 -5.54 1.27
C SER A 46 -9.79 -6.05 0.78
N GLN A 47 -10.51 -6.71 1.68
CA GLN A 47 -11.85 -7.21 1.46
C GLN A 47 -12.73 -6.84 2.65
N GLU A 48 -13.91 -6.29 2.35
CA GLU A 48 -14.84 -5.87 3.42
C GLU A 48 -15.32 -7.06 4.20
N ASN A 49 -15.44 -6.86 5.51
CA ASN A 49 -15.76 -7.90 6.48
C ASN A 49 -14.69 -9.01 6.60
N GLU A 50 -13.57 -8.91 5.89
CA GLU A 50 -12.43 -9.86 5.97
C GLU A 50 -11.13 -9.18 6.40
N GLY A 51 -11.03 -7.86 6.24
CA GLY A 51 -9.90 -7.04 6.66
C GLY A 51 -8.91 -6.77 5.52
N THR A 52 -7.67 -6.44 5.90
CA THR A 52 -6.62 -6.01 4.97
C THR A 52 -5.39 -6.89 5.12
N LYS A 53 -4.97 -7.52 4.02
CA LYS A 53 -3.72 -8.27 3.90
C LYS A 53 -2.63 -7.37 3.32
N ILE A 54 -1.54 -7.23 4.05
CA ILE A 54 -0.33 -6.50 3.62
C ILE A 54 0.77 -7.53 3.40
N THR A 55 1.38 -7.51 2.21
CA THR A 55 2.52 -8.35 1.85
C THR A 55 3.71 -7.46 1.55
N ILE A 56 4.86 -7.74 2.16
CA ILE A 56 6.11 -7.00 1.94
C ILE A 56 7.10 -7.96 1.28
N LEU A 57 7.61 -7.59 0.11
CA LEU A 57 8.62 -8.35 -0.62
C LEU A 57 9.97 -7.66 -0.49
N LEU A 58 10.96 -8.39 0.05
CA LEU A 58 12.33 -7.94 0.23
C LEU A 58 13.31 -9.01 -0.28
N PRO A 59 14.48 -8.61 -0.76
CA PRO A 59 15.52 -9.57 -1.12
C PRO A 59 16.09 -10.24 0.14
N LEU A 60 16.40 -11.53 0.03
CA LEU A 60 17.21 -12.22 1.02
C LEU A 60 18.66 -11.72 0.88
N ARG A 61 19.28 -11.32 1.99
CA ARG A 61 20.73 -11.11 2.04
C ARG A 61 21.37 -12.38 2.59
N ASP A 62 22.45 -12.80 1.95
CA ASP A 62 23.42 -13.73 2.53
C ASP A 62 24.26 -13.04 3.63
#